data_AF-A0A1T1GCY1-F1
#
_entry.id   AF-A0A1T1GCY1-F1
#
_cell.length_a   1.000
_cell.length_b   1.000
_cell.length_c   1.000
_cell.angle_alpha   90.00
_cell.angle_beta   90.00
_cell.angle_gamma   90.00
#
_symmetry.space_group_name_H-M   'P 1'
#
loop_
_entity.id
_entity.type
_entity.pdbx_description
1 polymer ?
#
loop_
_entity_poly.entity_id
_entity_poly.type
_entity_poly.pdbx_seq_one_letter_code
_entity_poly.pdbx_strand_id
1 'polypeptide(L)'
;RLLDGQEVLSGVRLLKGDKLTAEYLAELPRSQWFKLSLVDESLNEHLQQAEEQLLLRRKEMDDKFEDKKKKLQQGDDLAPGVLKIVKVYVAIKRRIQPGDKMAGRHGNKGVISAIMPVEDMPYDEKGE
;
A
#
# COMPACT_ATOMS: atom_id res chain seq x y z
N ARG A 1 -8.93 -22.52 -7.54
CA ARG A 1 -9.37 -22.37 -8.95
C ARG A 1 -8.42 -23.06 -9.93
N LEU A 2 -7.09 -22.98 -9.79
CA LEU A 2 -6.17 -23.72 -10.66
C LEU A 2 -5.97 -25.20 -10.26
N LEU A 3 -6.06 -25.51 -8.96
CA LEU A 3 -5.85 -26.83 -8.37
C LEU A 3 -7.14 -27.64 -8.17
N ASP A 4 -8.29 -27.08 -8.52
CA ASP A 4 -9.61 -27.67 -8.26
C ASP A 4 -9.95 -28.66 -9.40
N GLY A 5 -10.22 -29.92 -9.05
CA GLY A 5 -10.50 -31.00 -10.01
C GLY A 5 -9.27 -31.73 -10.58
N GLN A 6 -8.05 -31.38 -10.16
CA GLN A 6 -6.80 -32.02 -10.58
C GLN A 6 -6.57 -33.36 -9.88
N GLU A 7 -5.94 -34.32 -10.56
CA GLU A 7 -5.60 -35.63 -9.98
C GLU A 7 -4.27 -35.57 -9.20
N VAL A 8 -4.27 -36.17 -8.02
CA VAL A 8 -3.11 -36.14 -7.10
C VAL A 8 -2.33 -37.45 -7.18
N LEU A 9 -1.00 -37.37 -7.22
CA LEU A 9 -0.08 -38.50 -7.06
C LEU A 9 0.07 -38.88 -5.59
N SER A 10 0.20 -37.88 -4.72
CA SER A 10 0.28 -38.06 -3.26
C SER A 10 -0.12 -36.78 -2.50
N GLY A 11 -0.80 -36.95 -1.38
CA GLY A 11 -1.22 -35.85 -0.50
C GLY A 11 -1.62 -36.33 0.90
N VAL A 12 -1.67 -35.40 1.85
CA VAL A 12 -2.02 -35.72 3.25
C VAL A 12 -3.48 -36.17 3.34
N ARG A 13 -3.73 -37.48 3.40
CA ARG A 13 -5.06 -38.12 3.35
C ARG A 13 -5.69 -38.23 1.94
N LEU A 14 -4.89 -38.16 0.88
CA LEU A 14 -5.32 -38.49 -0.49
C LEU A 14 -4.44 -39.60 -1.08
N LEU A 15 -5.08 -40.53 -1.78
CA LEU A 15 -4.41 -41.62 -2.49
C LEU A 15 -4.17 -41.24 -3.96
N LYS A 16 -3.32 -42.01 -4.64
CA LYS A 16 -3.00 -41.80 -6.06
C LYS A 16 -4.26 -41.89 -6.92
N GLY A 17 -4.59 -40.81 -7.63
CA GLY A 17 -5.74 -40.71 -8.53
C GLY A 17 -6.99 -40.06 -7.93
N ASP A 18 -6.96 -39.64 -6.66
CA ASP A 18 -8.05 -38.86 -6.08
C ASP A 18 -8.09 -37.45 -6.70
N LYS A 19 -9.30 -36.88 -6.81
CA LYS A 19 -9.52 -35.52 -7.30
C LYS A 19 -9.45 -34.52 -6.17
N LEU A 20 -8.70 -33.44 -6.36
CA LEU A 20 -8.67 -32.30 -5.44
C LEU A 20 -10.01 -31.56 -5.45
N THR A 21 -10.64 -31.43 -4.28
CA THR A 21 -11.84 -30.60 -4.09
C THR A 21 -11.49 -29.29 -3.38
N ALA A 22 -12.21 -28.22 -3.73
CA ALA A 22 -12.07 -26.92 -3.07
C ALA A 22 -12.28 -26.98 -1.55
N GLU A 23 -13.16 -27.86 -1.07
CA GLU A 23 -13.45 -28.07 0.36
C GLU A 23 -12.24 -28.63 1.11
N TYR A 24 -11.60 -29.66 0.55
CA TYR A 24 -10.39 -30.27 1.11
C TYR A 24 -9.21 -29.28 1.16
N LEU A 25 -9.05 -28.45 0.12
CA LEU A 25 -8.04 -27.39 0.12
C LEU A 25 -8.29 -26.33 1.19
N ALA A 26 -9.55 -26.01 1.50
CA ALA A 26 -9.91 -25.01 2.51
C ALA A 26 -9.59 -25.48 3.94
N GLU A 27 -9.72 -26.78 4.23
CA GLU A 27 -9.39 -27.35 5.54
C GLU A 27 -7.89 -27.50 5.79
N LEU A 28 -7.09 -27.60 4.71
CA LEU A 28 -5.65 -27.77 4.81
C LEU A 28 -4.92 -26.45 5.10
N PRO A 29 -3.92 -26.46 6.01
CA PRO A 29 -3.01 -25.35 6.17
C PRO A 29 -2.29 -25.05 4.85
N ARG A 30 -2.17 -23.77 4.49
CA ARG A 30 -1.50 -23.34 3.24
C ARG A 30 -0.05 -23.84 3.10
N SER A 31 0.62 -24.14 4.20
CA SER A 31 1.96 -24.73 4.20
C SER A 31 2.00 -26.17 3.67
N GLN A 32 0.89 -26.88 3.74
CA GLN A 32 0.77 -28.27 3.24
C GLN A 32 0.35 -28.31 1.77
N TRP A 33 -0.08 -27.20 1.18
CA TRP A 33 -0.44 -27.13 -0.24
C TRP A 33 0.76 -27.37 -1.15
N PHE A 34 1.96 -26.90 -0.76
CA PHE A 34 3.20 -27.11 -1.51
C PHE A 34 3.77 -28.54 -1.37
N LYS A 35 3.23 -29.33 -0.43
CA LYS A 35 3.61 -30.74 -0.26
C LYS A 35 2.76 -31.70 -1.10
N LEU A 36 1.78 -31.18 -1.83
CA LEU A 36 0.94 -31.97 -2.73
C LEU A 36 1.71 -32.22 -4.03
N SER A 37 1.71 -33.46 -4.50
CA SER A 37 2.25 -33.82 -5.82
C SER A 37 1.10 -34.12 -6.76
N LEU A 38 0.98 -33.37 -7.85
CA LEU A 38 -0.05 -33.56 -8.87
C LEU A 38 0.45 -34.48 -9.98
N VAL A 39 -0.48 -35.08 -10.73
CA VAL A 39 -0.15 -35.87 -11.94
C VAL A 39 0.42 -34.99 -13.05
N ASP A 40 -0.03 -33.74 -13.16
CA ASP A 40 0.44 -32.78 -14.16
C ASP A 40 1.81 -32.17 -13.75
N GLU A 41 2.82 -32.41 -14.58
CA GLU A 41 4.19 -31.91 -14.38
C GLU A 41 4.27 -30.38 -14.44
N SER A 42 3.48 -29.74 -15.31
CA SER A 42 3.49 -28.27 -15.45
C SER A 42 2.99 -27.55 -14.20
N LEU A 43 2.02 -28.16 -13.51
CA LEU A 43 1.49 -27.60 -12.27
C LEU A 43 2.42 -27.84 -11.08
N ASN A 44 3.17 -28.95 -11.08
CA ASN A 44 4.22 -29.16 -10.08
C ASN A 44 5.34 -28.14 -10.23
N GLU A 45 5.78 -27.82 -11.45
CA GLU A 45 6.77 -26.77 -11.70
C GLU A 45 6.27 -25.40 -11.20
N HIS A 46 5.01 -25.05 -11.48
CA HIS A 46 4.41 -23.81 -10.98
C HIS A 46 4.31 -23.78 -9.44
N LEU A 47 3.97 -24.91 -8.81
CA LEU A 47 3.92 -25.02 -7.35
C LEU A 47 5.31 -24.83 -6.72
N GLN A 48 6.33 -25.43 -7.32
CA GLN A 48 7.72 -25.31 -6.87
C GLN A 48 8.25 -23.88 -7.04
N GLN A 49 7.99 -23.25 -8.18
CA GLN A 49 8.33 -21.83 -8.41
C GLN A 49 7.61 -20.91 -7.42
N ALA A 50 6.33 -21.18 -7.13
CA ALA A 50 5.57 -20.40 -6.16
C ALA A 50 6.10 -20.57 -4.73
N GLU A 51 6.50 -21.78 -4.33
CA GLU A 51 7.13 -22.03 -3.04
C GLU A 51 8.46 -21.26 -2.90
N GLU A 52 9.32 -21.34 -3.92
CA GLU A 52 10.61 -20.64 -3.94
C GLU A 52 10.41 -19.11 -3.88
N GLN A 53 9.48 -18.57 -4.67
CA GLN A 53 9.15 -17.14 -4.63
C GLN A 53 8.63 -16.70 -3.26
N LEU A 54 7.80 -17.51 -2.61
CA LEU A 54 7.29 -17.20 -1.26
C LEU A 54 8.40 -17.23 -0.22
N LEU A 55 9.33 -18.18 -0.29
CA LEU A 55 10.48 -18.25 0.61
C LEU A 55 11.41 -17.04 0.43
N LEU A 56 11.76 -16.70 -0.81
CA LEU A 56 12.57 -15.52 -1.12
C LEU A 56 11.89 -14.25 -0.62
N ARG A 57 10.60 -14.08 -0.91
CA ARG A 57 9.85 -12.90 -0.50
C ARG A 57 9.70 -12.80 1.01
N ARG A 58 9.51 -13.93 1.70
CA ARG A 58 9.48 -13.98 3.17
C ARG A 58 10.82 -13.50 3.75
N LYS A 59 11.93 -14.04 3.24
CA LYS A 59 13.27 -13.62 3.65
C LYS A 59 13.50 -12.12 3.43
N GLU A 60 13.14 -11.60 2.25
CA GLU A 60 13.23 -10.15 2.00
C GLU A 60 12.37 -9.32 2.96
N MET A 61 11.18 -9.80 3.33
CA MET A 61 10.32 -9.11 4.28
C MET A 61 10.92 -9.11 5.68
N ASP A 62 11.51 -10.23 6.11
CA ASP A 62 12.18 -10.37 7.40
C ASP A 62 13.42 -9.45 7.46
N ASP A 63 14.24 -9.41 6.40
CA ASP A 63 15.39 -8.50 6.30
C ASP A 63 14.96 -7.02 6.37
N LYS A 64 13.92 -6.64 5.60
CA LYS A 64 13.35 -5.28 5.63
C LYS A 64 12.76 -4.94 7.00
N PHE A 65 12.21 -5.91 7.71
CA PHE A 65 11.66 -5.73 9.05
C PHE A 65 12.76 -5.46 10.06
N GLU A 66 13.82 -6.28 10.06
CA GLU A 66 14.97 -6.08 10.94
C GLU A 66 15.68 -4.75 10.67
N ASP A 67 15.84 -4.35 9.40
CA ASP A 67 16.40 -3.04 9.05
C ASP A 67 15.57 -1.87 9.61
N LYS A 68 14.24 -1.94 9.49
CA LYS A 68 13.34 -0.91 10.04
C LYS A 68 13.37 -0.87 11.56
N LYS A 69 13.37 -2.04 12.20
CA LYS A 69 13.47 -2.18 13.65
C LYS A 69 14.77 -1.60 14.19
N LYS A 70 15.89 -1.92 13.53
CA LYS A 70 17.20 -1.35 13.87
C LYS A 70 17.21 0.17 13.76
N LYS A 71 16.67 0.73 12.67
CA LYS A 71 16.57 2.19 12.49
C LYS A 71 15.69 2.88 13.54
N LEU A 72 14.65 2.22 14.03
CA LEU A 72 13.77 2.76 15.07
C LEU A 72 14.40 2.70 16.47
N GLN A 73 15.21 1.67 16.75
CA GLN A 73 15.88 1.49 18.04
C GLN A 73 17.19 2.28 18.15
N GLN A 74 17.84 2.53 17.02
CA GLN A 74 19.04 3.36 16.97
C GLN A 74 18.72 4.78 17.45
N GLY A 75 19.61 5.34 18.28
CA GLY A 75 19.47 6.70 18.78
C GLY A 75 19.55 7.72 17.64
N ASP A 76 18.91 8.88 17.84
CA ASP A 76 19.00 10.00 16.93
C ASP A 76 20.38 10.66 16.99
N ASP A 77 20.90 11.08 15.84
CA ASP A 77 22.11 11.89 15.78
C ASP A 77 21.77 13.34 16.17
N LEU A 78 22.13 13.71 17.41
CA LEU A 78 21.83 15.00 18.01
C LEU A 78 23.11 15.84 18.11
N ALA A 79 22.97 17.16 17.96
CA ALA A 79 24.08 18.08 18.19
C ALA A 79 24.61 17.97 19.63
N PRO A 80 25.93 18.20 19.86
CA PRO A 80 26.52 18.05 21.19
C PRO A 80 25.81 18.96 22.20
N GLY A 81 25.43 18.39 23.35
CA GLY A 81 24.70 19.09 24.42
C GLY A 81 23.17 19.01 24.34
N VAL A 82 22.58 18.43 23.28
CA VAL A 82 21.13 18.24 23.14
C VAL A 82 20.72 16.83 23.59
N LEU A 83 19.84 16.74 24.59
CA LEU A 83 19.35 15.46 25.12
C LEU A 83 18.14 14.90 24.33
N LYS A 84 17.23 15.77 23.88
CA LYS A 84 16.01 15.37 23.16
C LYS A 84 15.50 16.52 22.27
N ILE A 85 15.02 16.19 21.07
CA ILE A 85 14.34 17.13 20.17
C ILE A 85 12.87 16.74 20.03
N VAL A 86 11.96 17.70 20.11
CA VAL A 86 10.53 17.51 19.85
C VAL A 86 10.13 18.39 18.66
N LYS A 87 9.72 17.76 17.56
CA LYS A 87 9.23 18.46 16.36
C LYS A 87 7.71 18.46 16.37
N VAL A 88 7.09 19.65 16.40
CA VAL A 88 5.63 19.81 16.34
C VAL A 88 5.26 20.34 14.95
N TYR A 89 4.50 19.54 14.19
CA TYR A 89 4.00 19.94 12.88
C TYR A 89 2.60 20.54 13.05
N VAL A 90 2.42 21.80 12.66
CA VAL A 90 1.14 22.50 12.68
C VAL A 90 0.72 22.83 11.26
N ALA A 91 -0.46 22.38 10.86
CA ALA A 91 -1.07 22.72 9.58
C ALA A 91 -2.15 23.79 9.76
N ILE A 92 -2.11 24.85 8.96
CA ILE A 92 -3.10 25.93 8.98
C ILE A 92 -3.65 26.12 7.57
N LYS A 93 -4.98 26.14 7.45
CA LYS A 93 -5.65 26.60 6.23
C LYS A 93 -5.78 28.11 6.26
N ARG A 94 -5.13 28.81 5.33
CA ARG A 94 -5.24 30.26 5.18
C ARG A 94 -6.37 30.59 4.21
N ARG A 95 -7.26 31.50 4.61
CA ARG A 95 -8.30 32.08 3.75
C ARG A 95 -7.70 33.27 2.99
N ILE A 96 -8.35 33.64 1.89
CA ILE A 96 -7.97 34.84 1.13
C ILE A 96 -8.31 36.09 1.93
N GLN A 97 -7.44 37.09 1.91
CA GLN A 97 -7.59 38.34 2.66
C GLN A 97 -7.25 39.55 1.77
N PRO A 98 -7.81 40.73 2.07
CA PRO A 98 -7.32 41.99 1.49
C PRO A 98 -5.82 42.13 1.76
N GLY A 99 -5.07 42.50 0.72
CA GLY A 99 -3.61 42.52 0.75
C GLY A 99 -2.94 41.27 0.16
N ASP A 100 -3.68 40.20 -0.13
CA ASP A 100 -3.13 39.04 -0.83
C ASP A 100 -2.81 39.38 -2.29
N LYS A 101 -1.65 38.92 -2.76
CA LYS A 101 -1.22 39.11 -4.14
C LYS A 101 -1.73 37.98 -5.02
N MET A 102 -2.40 38.35 -6.11
CA MET A 102 -2.96 37.44 -7.09
C MET A 102 -2.35 37.69 -8.47
N ALA A 103 -2.24 36.64 -9.28
CA ALA A 103 -1.75 36.73 -10.66
C ALA A 103 -2.68 35.98 -11.61
N GLY A 104 -3.03 36.61 -12.72
CA GLY A 104 -3.79 36.01 -13.81
C GLY A 104 -2.91 35.22 -14.79
N ARG A 105 -3.56 34.45 -15.68
CA ARG A 105 -2.89 33.55 -16.63
C ARG A 105 -2.09 34.26 -17.75
N HIS A 106 -2.37 35.54 -17.99
CA HIS A 106 -1.72 36.35 -19.04
C HIS A 106 -0.72 37.37 -18.47
N GLY A 107 -0.20 37.16 -17.26
CA GLY A 107 0.83 38.04 -16.67
C GLY A 107 0.31 39.28 -15.93
N ASN A 108 -1.01 39.48 -15.87
CA ASN A 108 -1.62 40.52 -15.04
C ASN A 108 -1.44 40.18 -13.55
N LYS A 109 -0.72 41.02 -12.80
CA LYS A 109 -0.49 40.87 -11.35
C LYS A 109 -1.24 41.97 -10.61
N GLY A 110 -1.92 41.63 -9.52
CA GLY A 110 -2.65 42.58 -8.68
C GLY A 110 -2.63 42.18 -7.21
N VAL A 111 -3.05 43.10 -6.35
CA VAL A 111 -3.26 42.86 -4.91
C VAL A 111 -4.75 43.07 -4.63
N ILE A 112 -5.35 42.20 -3.82
CA ILE A 112 -6.77 42.32 -3.45
C ILE A 112 -6.95 43.56 -2.57
N SER A 113 -7.80 44.50 -2.99
CA SER A 113 -8.06 45.75 -2.26
C SER A 113 -9.14 45.60 -1.19
N ALA A 114 -10.28 45.02 -1.54
CA ALA A 114 -11.42 44.80 -0.66
C ALA A 114 -12.20 43.54 -1.05
N ILE A 115 -12.91 42.95 -0.08
CA ILE A 115 -13.87 41.87 -0.31
C ILE A 115 -15.25 42.48 -0.14
N MET A 116 -16.00 42.61 -1.24
CA MET A 116 -17.35 43.18 -1.26
C MET A 116 -18.40 42.08 -1.08
N PRO A 117 -19.55 42.39 -0.47
CA PRO A 117 -20.67 41.48 -0.46
C PRO A 117 -21.30 41.37 -1.87
N VAL A 118 -22.07 40.32 -2.12
CA VAL A 118 -22.51 39.97 -3.49
C VAL A 118 -23.53 40.98 -4.02
N GLU A 119 -24.35 41.55 -3.14
CA GLU A 119 -25.36 42.57 -3.46
C GLU A 119 -24.80 43.89 -4.00
N ASP A 120 -23.55 44.24 -3.67
CA ASP A 120 -22.90 45.47 -4.12
C ASP A 120 -22.16 45.29 -5.45
N MET A 121 -22.10 44.06 -5.98
CA MET A 121 -21.40 43.74 -7.22
C MET A 121 -22.31 43.97 -8.44
N PRO A 122 -21.76 44.40 -9.60
CA PRO A 122 -22.52 44.50 -10.83
C PRO A 122 -23.05 43.13 -11.26
N TYR A 123 -24.31 43.07 -11.69
CA TYR A 123 -24.97 41.86 -12.17
C TYR A 123 -25.57 42.05 -13.58
N ASP A 124 -25.78 40.95 -14.31
CA ASP A 124 -26.38 40.93 -15.64
C ASP A 124 -27.93 40.88 -15.61
N GLU A 125 -28.59 40.88 -16.77
CA GLU A 125 -30.08 40.87 -16.84
C GLU A 125 -30.73 39.62 -16.21
N LYS A 126 -29.95 38.56 -15.96
CA LYS A 126 -30.39 37.31 -15.32
C LYS A 126 -29.99 37.23 -13.84
N GLY A 127 -29.26 38.22 -13.34
CA GLY A 127 -28.79 38.28 -11.95
C GLY A 127 -27.48 37.52 -11.68
N GLU A 128 -26.67 37.27 -12.72
CA GLU A 128 -25.29 36.74 -12.58
C GLU A 128 -24.22 37.83 -12.50
#